data_AF-A0A3D3YV54-F1
#
_entry.id   AF-A0A3D3YV54-F1
#
_cell.length_a   1.000
_cell.length_b   1.000
_cell.length_c   1.000
_cell.angle_alpha   90.00
_cell.angle_beta   90.00
_cell.angle_gamma   90.00
#
_symmetry.space_group_name_H-M   'P 1'
#
loop_
_entity.id
_entity.type
_entity.pdbx_description
1 polymer ?
#
loop_
_entity_poly.entity_id
_entity_poly.type
_entity_poly.pdbx_seq_one_letter_code
_entity_poly.pdbx_strand_id
1 'polypeptide(L)'
;MMAEAGTERTLPDRPGRCANHQAAASVGRCSVCGQPICLACAVPVRGALVGSECLSKVLEDVPEQVPPSPKHPFRADRLAMLGFGMILLLSIPPWTRALGPDLFDAWSPHWSLWALLAAAAGLLTGLAAHRSSRIERAAPTIYVLCALAAATAAILHYRFPPTLSDHSVVPLFAVAA
;
A
#
# COMPACT_ATOMS: atom_id res chain seq x y z
N MET A 1 40.96 -51.69 16.56
CA MET A 1 39.54 -52.09 16.63
C MET A 1 38.69 -50.84 16.50
N MET A 2 38.29 -50.49 15.28
CA MET A 2 37.28 -49.46 15.02
C MET A 2 36.23 -50.13 14.13
N ALA A 3 35.05 -50.36 14.68
CA ALA A 3 33.94 -51.02 14.01
C ALA A 3 33.21 -50.00 13.14
N GLU A 4 33.09 -50.33 11.85
CA GLU A 4 32.37 -49.56 10.85
C GLU A 4 30.86 -49.55 11.18
N ALA A 5 30.30 -48.35 11.31
CA ALA A 5 28.85 -48.16 11.42
C ALA A 5 28.21 -48.37 10.05
N GLY A 6 27.71 -49.58 9.82
CA GLY A 6 26.92 -49.92 8.64
C GLY A 6 25.65 -49.06 8.57
N THR A 7 25.58 -48.20 7.56
CA THR A 7 24.37 -47.44 7.25
C THR A 7 23.36 -48.40 6.62
N GLU A 8 22.41 -48.86 7.43
CA GLU A 8 21.31 -49.70 7.00
C GLU A 8 20.41 -48.88 6.06
N ARG A 9 20.65 -49.02 4.74
CA ARG A 9 19.75 -48.48 3.72
C ARG A 9 18.47 -49.28 3.75
N THR A 10 17.44 -48.77 4.42
CA THR A 10 16.07 -49.29 4.32
C THR A 10 15.67 -49.32 2.84
N LEU A 11 15.57 -50.52 2.26
CA LEU A 11 15.08 -50.70 0.90
C LEU A 11 13.65 -50.13 0.80
N PRO A 12 13.30 -49.42 -0.29
CA PRO A 12 11.94 -48.91 -0.46
C PRO A 12 10.96 -50.08 -0.50
N ASP A 13 10.03 -50.06 0.46
CA ASP A 13 8.82 -50.90 0.48
C ASP A 13 8.19 -50.89 -0.92
N ARG A 14 7.89 -52.08 -1.49
CA ARG A 14 7.27 -52.16 -2.82
C ARG A 14 6.03 -51.27 -2.81
N PRO A 15 5.85 -50.35 -3.78
CA PRO A 15 4.69 -49.47 -3.77
C PRO A 15 3.43 -50.32 -3.80
N GLY A 16 2.71 -50.34 -2.68
CA GLY A 16 1.45 -51.04 -2.55
C GLY A 16 0.38 -50.44 -3.48
N ARG A 17 -0.86 -50.90 -3.33
CA ARG A 17 -2.01 -50.25 -3.99
C ARG A 17 -2.53 -49.13 -3.11
N CYS A 18 -3.14 -48.11 -3.70
CA CYS A 18 -3.81 -47.08 -2.91
C CYS A 18 -4.97 -47.69 -2.12
N ALA A 19 -5.13 -47.25 -0.86
CA ALA A 19 -6.20 -47.71 0.01
C ALA A 19 -7.60 -47.40 -0.57
N ASN A 20 -7.75 -46.26 -1.24
CA ASN A 20 -9.02 -45.83 -1.83
C ASN A 20 -9.18 -46.29 -3.30
N HIS A 21 -8.07 -46.42 -4.03
CA HIS A 21 -8.06 -46.82 -5.43
C HIS A 21 -7.20 -48.06 -5.61
N GLN A 22 -7.78 -49.23 -5.37
CA GLN A 22 -7.05 -50.50 -5.43
C GLN A 22 -6.42 -50.77 -6.81
N ALA A 23 -7.01 -50.25 -7.89
CA ALA A 23 -6.44 -50.39 -9.23
C ALA A 23 -5.17 -49.54 -9.44
N ALA A 24 -4.95 -48.49 -8.64
CA ALA A 24 -3.86 -47.54 -8.80
C ALA A 24 -2.65 -47.88 -7.91
N ALA A 25 -1.44 -47.68 -8.46
CA ALA A 25 -0.20 -47.81 -7.70
C ALA A 25 -0.07 -46.68 -6.66
N SER A 26 0.43 -47.04 -5.49
CA SER A 26 0.78 -46.09 -4.43
C SER A 26 2.05 -45.33 -4.79
N VAL A 27 2.05 -44.03 -4.58
CA VAL A 27 3.22 -43.15 -4.75
C VAL A 27 3.88 -42.80 -3.41
N GLY A 28 3.25 -43.16 -2.29
CA GLY A 28 3.73 -42.86 -0.94
C GLY A 28 2.69 -43.21 0.12
N ARG A 29 2.94 -42.82 1.37
CA ARG A 29 1.99 -42.97 2.47
C ARG A 29 1.55 -41.61 2.99
N CYS A 30 0.28 -41.49 3.38
CA CYS A 30 -0.24 -40.31 4.04
C CYS A 30 0.51 -40.06 5.36
N SER A 31 1.06 -38.87 5.57
CA SER A 31 1.81 -38.52 6.79
C SER A 31 0.95 -38.50 8.06
N VAL A 32 -0.38 -38.42 7.92
CA VAL A 32 -1.33 -38.36 9.04
C VAL A 32 -1.80 -39.75 9.46
N CYS A 33 -2.27 -40.58 8.52
CA CYS A 33 -2.88 -41.88 8.81
C CYS A 33 -2.04 -43.09 8.39
N GLY A 34 -0.91 -42.88 7.70
CA GLY A 34 0.02 -43.93 7.25
C GLY A 34 -0.48 -44.78 6.08
N GLN A 35 -1.68 -44.55 5.56
CA GLN A 35 -2.27 -45.34 4.46
C GLN A 35 -1.56 -45.07 3.12
N PRO A 36 -1.43 -46.07 2.24
CA PRO A 36 -0.88 -45.89 0.90
C PRO A 36 -1.81 -45.06 0.00
N ILE A 37 -1.26 -44.07 -0.69
CA ILE A 37 -2.00 -43.12 -1.52
C ILE A 37 -1.44 -43.08 -2.94
N CYS A 38 -2.32 -43.03 -3.94
CA CYS A 38 -1.94 -42.85 -5.35
C CYS A 38 -1.73 -41.37 -5.69
N LEU A 39 -1.20 -41.11 -6.88
CA LEU A 39 -0.98 -39.75 -7.39
C LEU A 39 -2.25 -38.87 -7.36
N ALA A 40 -3.43 -39.47 -7.57
CA ALA A 40 -4.70 -38.74 -7.54
C ALA A 40 -5.18 -38.37 -6.12
N CYS A 41 -4.81 -39.16 -5.10
CA CYS A 41 -5.16 -38.90 -3.71
C CYS A 41 -4.09 -38.06 -2.98
N ALA A 42 -2.89 -37.98 -3.55
CA ALA A 42 -1.75 -37.31 -2.94
C ALA A 42 -1.86 -35.78 -3.05
N VAL A 43 -2.10 -35.12 -1.91
CA VAL A 43 -2.04 -33.67 -1.77
C VAL A 43 -0.72 -33.29 -1.11
N PRO A 44 0.19 -32.59 -1.81
CA PRO A 44 1.45 -32.16 -1.22
C PRO A 44 1.21 -30.98 -0.28
N VAL A 45 1.53 -31.15 1.01
CA VAL A 45 1.43 -30.10 2.03
C VAL A 45 2.77 -29.99 2.76
N ARG A 46 3.48 -28.86 2.59
CA ARG A 46 4.78 -28.57 3.26
C ARG A 46 5.82 -29.69 3.11
N GLY A 47 5.90 -30.32 1.93
CA GLY A 47 6.84 -31.41 1.65
C GLY A 47 6.42 -32.79 2.16
N ALA A 48 5.27 -32.90 2.83
CA ALA A 48 4.64 -34.17 3.19
C ALA A 48 3.50 -34.51 2.23
N LEU A 49 3.29 -35.81 1.98
CA LEU A 49 2.15 -36.30 1.23
C LEU A 49 0.98 -36.54 2.18
N VAL A 50 -0.15 -35.87 1.96
CA VAL A 50 -1.37 -36.01 2.75
C VAL A 50 -2.48 -36.52 1.85
N GLY A 51 -3.24 -37.52 2.29
CA GLY A 51 -4.44 -37.99 1.58
C GLY A 51 -5.56 -36.95 1.65
N SER A 52 -6.37 -36.86 0.59
CA SER A 52 -7.52 -35.95 0.51
C SER A 52 -8.47 -36.03 1.71
N GLU A 53 -8.63 -37.22 2.29
CA GLU A 53 -9.48 -37.50 3.45
C GLU A 53 -8.90 -36.99 4.78
N CYS A 54 -7.57 -36.84 4.85
CA CYS A 54 -6.88 -36.30 6.02
C CYS A 54 -6.55 -34.81 5.88
N LEU A 55 -6.85 -34.20 4.72
CA LEU A 55 -6.47 -32.83 4.41
C LEU A 55 -7.07 -31.81 5.39
N SER A 56 -8.34 -31.98 5.77
CA SER A 56 -9.03 -31.07 6.71
C SER A 56 -8.33 -30.98 8.06
N LYS A 57 -7.83 -32.10 8.59
CA LYS A 57 -7.09 -32.12 9.86
C LYS A 57 -5.78 -31.34 9.82
N VAL A 58 -5.16 -31.20 8.65
CA VAL A 58 -3.91 -30.44 8.47
C VAL A 58 -4.19 -28.96 8.18
N LEU A 59 -5.34 -28.65 7.58
CA LEU A 59 -5.75 -27.28 7.27
C LEU A 59 -6.30 -26.51 8.47
N GLU A 60 -6.92 -27.20 9.44
CA GLU A 60 -7.45 -26.55 10.67
C GLU A 60 -6.33 -25.90 11.52
N ASP A 61 -5.10 -26.42 11.43
CA ASP A 61 -3.91 -25.88 12.12
C ASP A 61 -3.22 -24.73 11.37
N VAL A 62 -3.88 -24.12 10.38
CA VAL A 62 -3.38 -22.91 9.72
C VAL A 62 -3.86 -21.70 10.52
N PRO A 63 -3.04 -21.09 11.41
CA PRO A 63 -3.35 -19.77 11.92
C PRO A 63 -3.53 -18.86 10.71
N GLU A 64 -4.66 -18.19 10.65
CA GLU A 64 -5.00 -17.26 9.59
C GLU A 64 -3.81 -16.33 9.37
N GLN A 65 -3.17 -16.45 8.20
CA GLN A 65 -2.06 -15.59 7.85
C GLN A 65 -2.65 -14.21 7.55
N VAL A 66 -2.83 -13.42 8.60
CA VAL A 66 -3.13 -12.00 8.48
C VAL A 66 -1.96 -11.40 7.69
N PRO A 67 -2.18 -10.94 6.44
CA PRO A 67 -1.10 -10.36 5.67
C PRO A 67 -0.52 -9.20 6.48
N PRO A 68 0.83 -9.03 6.51
CA PRO A 68 1.43 -7.95 7.26
C PRO A 68 0.81 -6.64 6.77
N SER A 69 0.13 -5.93 7.67
CA SER A 69 -0.41 -4.61 7.36
C SER A 69 0.75 -3.75 6.85
N PRO A 70 0.67 -3.17 5.64
CA PRO A 70 1.71 -2.29 5.15
C PRO A 70 1.88 -1.17 6.19
N LYS A 71 3.05 -1.13 6.83
CA LYS A 71 3.41 -0.05 7.76
C LYS A 71 3.66 1.20 6.93
N HIS A 72 2.61 1.85 6.45
CA HIS A 72 2.77 3.17 5.85
C HIS A 72 3.23 4.13 6.96
N PRO A 73 4.30 4.90 6.75
CA PRO A 73 4.82 5.76 7.79
C PRO A 73 3.82 6.89 8.01
N PHE A 74 2.97 6.76 9.04
CA PHE A 74 2.05 7.79 9.56
C PHE A 74 2.67 9.19 9.73
N ARG A 75 4.00 9.29 9.69
CA ARG A 75 4.78 10.53 9.74
C ARG A 75 4.82 11.25 8.39
N ALA A 76 4.90 10.52 7.27
CA ALA A 76 4.94 11.10 5.93
C ALA A 76 3.61 11.74 5.55
N ASP A 77 2.49 11.07 5.84
CA ASP A 77 1.14 11.64 5.63
C ASP A 77 0.91 12.90 6.48
N ARG A 78 1.37 12.89 7.74
CA ARG A 78 1.29 14.09 8.60
C ARG A 78 2.10 15.25 8.06
N LEU A 79 3.30 14.98 7.54
CA LEU A 79 4.14 16.01 6.94
C LEU A 79 3.50 16.59 5.67
N ALA A 80 2.95 15.73 4.80
CA ALA A 80 2.22 16.17 3.61
C ALA A 80 0.98 17.00 3.96
N MET A 81 0.17 16.55 4.92
CA MET A 81 -1.00 17.31 5.41
C MET A 81 -0.60 18.65 6.02
N LEU A 82 0.53 18.70 6.74
CA LEU A 82 1.04 19.94 7.33
C LEU A 82 1.51 20.92 6.24
N GLY A 83 2.20 20.44 5.20
CA GLY A 83 2.58 21.24 4.03
C GLY A 83 1.36 21.81 3.30
N PHE A 84 0.39 20.97 2.94
CA PHE A 84 -0.85 21.45 2.30
C PHE A 84 -1.65 22.39 3.19
N GLY A 85 -1.74 22.10 4.49
CA GLY A 85 -2.37 22.99 5.47
C GLY A 85 -1.67 24.34 5.56
N MET A 86 -0.34 24.36 5.48
CA MET A 86 0.45 25.59 5.47
C MET A 86 0.26 26.40 4.20
N ILE A 87 0.18 25.76 3.03
CA ILE A 87 -0.17 26.44 1.76
C ILE A 87 -1.52 27.13 1.88
N LEU A 88 -2.53 26.44 2.43
CA LEU A 88 -3.85 27.03 2.65
C LEU A 88 -3.78 28.21 3.64
N LEU A 89 -3.16 28.02 4.81
CA LEU A 89 -3.01 29.05 5.84
C LEU A 89 -2.32 30.31 5.32
N LEU A 90 -1.21 30.13 4.61
CA LEU A 90 -0.47 31.23 4.02
C LEU A 90 -1.28 31.93 2.93
N SER A 91 -2.18 31.24 2.24
CA SER A 91 -3.01 31.80 1.16
C SER A 91 -4.29 32.52 1.62
N ILE A 92 -4.67 32.45 2.90
CA ILE A 92 -5.83 33.13 3.48
C ILE A 92 -5.68 34.67 3.57
N PRO A 93 -4.57 35.25 4.07
CA PRO A 93 -4.46 36.70 4.22
C PRO A 93 -4.59 37.41 2.85
N PRO A 94 -5.35 38.51 2.79
CA PRO A 94 -5.53 39.25 1.55
C PRO A 94 -4.23 39.95 1.17
N TRP A 95 -3.56 39.46 0.13
CA TRP A 95 -2.34 40.05 -0.45
C TRP A 95 -2.61 41.35 -1.23
N THR A 96 -3.74 42.01 -0.96
CA THR A 96 -4.19 43.23 -1.65
C THR A 96 -3.31 44.42 -1.28
N ARG A 97 -2.91 45.18 -2.30
CA ARG A 97 -2.03 46.36 -2.23
C ARG A 97 -2.52 47.51 -1.34
N ALA A 98 -3.82 47.58 -1.05
CA ALA A 98 -4.39 48.63 -0.22
C ALA A 98 -5.58 48.08 0.58
N LEU A 99 -5.73 48.52 1.83
CA LEU A 99 -6.95 48.38 2.61
C LEU A 99 -8.03 49.28 1.99
N GLY A 100 -8.53 48.89 0.82
CA GLY A 100 -9.74 49.47 0.20
C GLY A 100 -11.00 48.74 0.66
N PRO A 101 -12.20 49.21 0.28
CA PRO A 101 -13.46 48.55 0.61
C PRO A 101 -13.53 47.10 0.08
N ASP A 102 -12.76 46.78 -0.97
CA ASP A 102 -12.74 45.47 -1.62
C ASP A 102 -11.55 44.62 -1.15
N LEU A 103 -11.57 44.23 0.13
CA LEU A 103 -10.55 43.39 0.78
C LEU A 103 -10.33 42.01 0.13
N PHE A 104 -11.23 41.59 -0.77
CA PHE A 104 -11.18 40.31 -1.47
C PHE A 104 -11.00 40.45 -2.99
N ASP A 105 -10.72 41.63 -3.52
CA ASP A 105 -10.58 41.82 -4.98
C ASP A 105 -9.37 41.04 -5.55
N ALA A 106 -8.39 40.70 -4.71
CA ALA A 106 -7.30 39.79 -5.06
C ALA A 106 -7.72 38.31 -5.18
N TRP A 107 -8.90 37.92 -4.69
CA TRP A 107 -9.51 36.60 -4.88
C TRP A 107 -10.28 36.51 -6.22
N SER A 108 -9.71 37.12 -7.27
CA SER A 108 -10.22 36.96 -8.63
C SER A 108 -9.90 35.55 -9.16
N PRO A 109 -10.69 35.04 -10.14
CA PRO A 109 -10.43 33.75 -10.79
C PRO A 109 -9.08 33.72 -11.51
N HIS A 110 -8.02 33.37 -10.78
CA HIS A 110 -6.64 33.36 -11.26
C HIS A 110 -5.88 32.13 -10.78
N TRP A 111 -4.63 31.96 -11.20
CA TRP A 111 -3.77 30.81 -10.87
C TRP A 111 -3.65 30.52 -9.36
N SER A 112 -3.84 31.52 -8.49
CA SER A 112 -3.86 31.37 -7.03
C SER A 112 -5.00 30.48 -6.53
N LEU A 113 -6.19 30.53 -7.15
CA LEU A 113 -7.31 29.64 -6.79
C LEU A 113 -7.01 28.19 -7.15
N TRP A 114 -6.31 27.95 -8.26
CA TRP A 114 -5.90 26.61 -8.66
C TRP A 114 -4.88 26.00 -7.67
N ALA A 115 -3.98 26.82 -7.13
CA ALA A 115 -3.06 26.39 -6.07
C ALA A 115 -3.83 26.01 -4.78
N LEU A 116 -4.83 26.80 -4.39
CA LEU A 116 -5.71 26.52 -3.25
C LEU A 116 -6.51 25.23 -3.44
N LEU A 117 -7.11 25.03 -4.62
CA LEU A 117 -7.86 23.81 -4.94
C LEU A 117 -6.96 22.58 -4.91
N ALA A 118 -5.74 22.68 -5.45
CA ALA A 118 -4.76 21.60 -5.40
C ALA A 118 -4.35 21.26 -3.97
N ALA A 119 -4.09 22.27 -3.12
CA ALA A 119 -3.75 22.08 -1.71
C ALA A 119 -4.92 21.47 -0.91
N ALA A 120 -6.16 21.93 -1.15
CA ALA A 120 -7.36 21.37 -0.53
C ALA A 120 -7.57 19.91 -0.93
N ALA A 121 -7.39 19.57 -2.21
CA ALA A 121 -7.47 18.18 -2.69
C ALA A 121 -6.40 17.29 -2.03
N GLY A 122 -5.17 17.78 -1.88
CA GLY A 122 -4.10 17.07 -1.17
C GLY A 122 -4.45 16.80 0.29
N LEU A 123 -4.97 17.82 1.00
CA LEU A 123 -5.39 17.70 2.40
C LEU A 123 -6.57 16.73 2.59
N LEU A 124 -7.59 16.82 1.74
CA LEU A 124 -8.74 15.91 1.77
C LEU A 124 -8.32 14.46 1.47
N THR A 125 -7.33 14.27 0.59
CA THR A 125 -6.78 12.94 0.31
C THR A 125 -6.10 12.35 1.53
N GLY A 126 -5.34 13.13 2.30
CA GLY A 126 -4.74 12.68 3.56
C GLY A 126 -5.78 12.29 4.61
N LEU A 127 -6.84 13.09 4.77
CA LEU A 127 -7.96 12.75 5.65
C LEU A 127 -8.71 11.48 5.20
N ALA A 128 -8.87 11.29 3.90
CA ALA A 128 -9.56 10.13 3.34
C ALA A 128 -8.70 8.85 3.36
N ALA A 129 -7.37 8.98 3.24
CA ALA A 129 -6.43 7.86 3.37
C ALA A 129 -6.54 7.19 4.74
N HIS A 130 -6.80 7.97 5.81
CA HIS A 130 -7.06 7.42 7.14
C HIS A 130 -8.32 6.56 7.26
N ARG A 131 -9.26 6.66 6.31
CA ARG A 131 -10.53 5.91 6.33
C ARG A 131 -10.60 4.81 5.26
N SER A 132 -9.67 4.77 4.30
CA SER A 132 -9.75 3.86 3.15
C SER A 132 -8.37 3.38 2.71
N SER A 133 -8.15 2.07 2.83
CA SER A 133 -6.92 1.39 2.37
C SER A 133 -6.71 1.42 0.85
N ARG A 134 -7.76 1.74 0.08
CA ARG A 134 -7.62 2.00 -1.37
C ARG A 134 -7.01 3.38 -1.62
N ILE A 135 -7.45 4.39 -0.87
CA ILE A 135 -6.95 5.76 -1.00
C ILE A 135 -5.53 5.84 -0.45
N GLU A 136 -5.24 5.16 0.66
CA GLU A 136 -3.89 5.06 1.23
C GLU A 136 -2.85 4.60 0.19
N ARG A 137 -3.18 3.61 -0.65
CA ARG A 137 -2.27 3.14 -1.72
C ARG A 137 -2.05 4.17 -2.83
N ALA A 138 -3.03 5.02 -3.10
CA ALA A 138 -2.96 6.05 -4.14
C ALA A 138 -2.46 7.42 -3.62
N ALA A 139 -2.53 7.63 -2.30
CA ALA A 139 -2.18 8.88 -1.62
C ALA A 139 -0.81 9.45 -2.03
N PRO A 140 0.30 8.70 -2.09
CA PRO A 140 1.60 9.29 -2.47
C PRO A 140 1.57 9.87 -3.88
N THR A 141 0.96 9.18 -4.84
CA THR A 141 0.82 9.67 -6.22
C THR A 141 -0.04 10.93 -6.25
N ILE A 142 -1.14 10.96 -5.51
CA ILE A 142 -2.03 12.12 -5.45
C ILE A 142 -1.32 13.31 -4.79
N TYR A 143 -0.56 13.11 -3.71
CA TYR A 143 0.22 14.19 -3.10
C TYR A 143 1.23 14.78 -4.07
N VAL A 144 1.96 13.96 -4.81
CA VAL A 144 2.91 14.44 -5.83
C VAL A 144 2.21 15.26 -6.90
N LEU A 145 1.06 14.79 -7.41
CA LEU A 145 0.28 15.51 -8.42
C LEU A 145 -0.24 16.85 -7.88
N CYS A 146 -0.78 16.88 -6.65
CA CYS A 146 -1.26 18.10 -6.01
C CYS A 146 -0.13 19.08 -5.72
N ALA A 147 1.04 18.59 -5.27
CA ALA A 147 2.22 19.41 -5.03
C ALA A 147 2.75 20.03 -6.33
N LEU A 148 2.84 19.25 -7.41
CA LEU A 148 3.24 19.75 -8.73
C LEU A 148 2.25 20.79 -9.27
N ALA A 149 0.94 20.55 -9.13
CA ALA A 149 -0.08 21.49 -9.53
C ALA A 149 0.02 22.81 -8.74
N ALA A 150 0.18 22.73 -7.41
CA ALA A 150 0.37 23.90 -6.55
C ALA A 150 1.65 24.67 -6.91
N ALA A 151 2.76 23.97 -7.14
CA ALA A 151 4.02 24.57 -7.56
C ALA A 151 3.90 25.29 -8.91
N THR A 152 3.28 24.64 -9.89
CA THR A 152 3.07 25.21 -11.23
C THR A 152 2.20 26.45 -11.16
N ALA A 153 1.10 26.38 -10.40
CA ALA A 153 0.19 27.50 -10.19
C ALA A 153 0.87 28.68 -9.48
N ALA A 154 1.72 28.43 -8.49
CA ALA A 154 2.51 29.46 -7.80
C ALA A 154 3.52 30.13 -8.74
N ILE A 155 4.22 29.34 -9.58
CA ILE A 155 5.15 29.87 -10.59
C ILE A 155 4.42 30.74 -11.61
N LEU A 156 3.25 30.30 -12.08
CA LEU A 156 2.42 31.05 -13.01
C LEU A 156 1.90 32.35 -12.38
N HIS A 157 1.48 32.33 -11.12
CA HIS A 157 1.10 33.53 -10.39
C HIS A 157 2.25 34.53 -10.30
N TYR A 158 3.47 34.06 -10.01
CA TYR A 158 4.66 34.92 -9.95
C TYR A 158 5.04 35.52 -11.31
N ARG A 159 4.96 34.72 -12.38
CA ARG A 159 5.28 35.13 -13.77
C ARG A 159 4.22 36.07 -14.37
N PHE A 160 2.95 35.84 -14.03
CA PHE A 160 1.79 36.54 -14.55
C PHE A 160 0.90 37.00 -13.40
N PRO A 161 1.35 37.97 -12.60
CA PRO A 161 0.55 38.48 -11.50
C PRO A 161 -0.72 39.14 -12.04
N PRO A 162 -1.88 38.97 -11.38
CA PRO A 162 -3.06 39.75 -11.71
C PRO A 162 -2.75 41.25 -11.53
N THR A 163 -3.47 42.09 -12.27
CA THR A 163 -3.23 43.55 -12.36
C THR A 163 -3.20 44.28 -11.01
N LEU A 164 -3.74 43.66 -9.96
CA LEU A 164 -3.91 44.22 -8.61
C LEU A 164 -3.05 43.56 -7.52
N SER A 165 -2.22 42.55 -7.83
CA SER A 165 -1.30 41.93 -6.86
C SER A 165 0.13 42.45 -6.98
N ASP A 166 0.82 42.62 -5.85
CA ASP A 166 2.27 42.81 -5.85
C ASP A 166 3.02 41.51 -6.21
N HIS A 167 4.25 41.63 -6.73
CA HIS A 167 5.15 40.49 -6.94
C HIS A 167 5.60 39.90 -5.59
N SER A 168 4.68 39.20 -4.93
CA SER A 168 4.96 38.52 -3.67
C SER A 168 5.75 37.24 -3.96
N VAL A 169 6.88 37.08 -3.27
CA VAL A 169 7.67 35.83 -3.26
C VAL A 169 7.08 34.79 -2.29
N VAL A 170 6.06 35.16 -1.51
CA VAL A 170 5.45 34.29 -0.51
C VAL A 170 4.87 32.99 -1.09
N PRO A 171 4.24 32.99 -2.29
CA PRO A 171 3.81 31.74 -2.94
C PRO A 171 4.97 30.79 -3.25
N LEU A 172 6.18 31.30 -3.52
CA LEU A 172 7.36 30.45 -3.76
C LEU A 172 7.87 29.85 -2.45
N PHE A 173 7.86 30.60 -1.35
CA PHE A 173 8.19 30.07 -0.03
C PHE A 173 7.18 29.02 0.46
N ALA A 174 5.90 29.19 0.14
CA ALA A 174 4.85 28.24 0.48
C ALA A 174 4.99 26.89 -0.24
N VAL A 175 5.61 26.87 -1.43
CA VAL A 175 5.88 25.65 -2.22
C VAL A 175 7.19 24.97 -1.81
N ALA A 176 8.15 25.73 -1.28
CA ALA A 176 9.45 25.21 -0.85
C ALA A 176 9.43 24.47 0.50
N ALA A 177 8.31 24.53 1.23
CA ALA A 177 8.16 23.98 2.57
C ALA A 177 7.30 22.70 2.58
#